data_AF-A0A6C0D512-F1
#
_entry.id   AF-A0A6C0D512-F1
#
_cell.length_a   1.000
_cell.length_b   1.000
_cell.length_c   1.000
_cell.angle_alpha   90.00
_cell.angle_beta   90.00
_cell.angle_gamma   90.00
#
_symmetry.space_group_name_H-M   'P 1'
#
loop_
_entity.id
_entity.type
_entity.pdbx_description
1 polymer ?
#
loop_
_entity_poly.entity_id
_entity_poly.type
_entity_poly.pdbx_seq_one_letter_code
_entity_poly.pdbx_strand_id
1 'polypeptide(L)'
;MYTEMGLLEEMNDSAENITMVDVFSDSDSNTTNEVTKKQKKMLEEIKKMDKGYHKIYRIIDNKKKSIEFYSSPIFPGSKIRGAIGGSYYPGFKVGSKDEDIFFKIAMSTGECKDNNICFFDTPEQFEQHMNATVSQSSKDKWYEKFNRERLARQSANS
;
A
#
# COMPACT_ATOMS: atom_id res chain seq x y z
N MET A 1 62.36 -12.70 23.15
CA MET A 1 62.87 -11.92 22.01
C MET A 1 61.67 -11.41 21.24
N TYR A 2 61.56 -10.08 21.12
CA TYR A 2 60.50 -9.35 20.42
C TYR A 2 60.55 -9.59 18.90
N THR A 3 59.43 -9.40 18.20
CA THR A 3 59.18 -8.44 17.09
C THR A 3 57.95 -8.96 16.30
N GLU A 4 56.72 -8.44 16.37
CA GLU A 4 56.13 -7.12 16.00
C GLU A 4 55.30 -7.22 14.69
N MET A 5 54.12 -6.60 14.74
CA MET A 5 53.34 -5.96 13.66
C MET A 5 52.32 -6.75 12.81
N GLY A 6 51.08 -6.26 12.89
CA GLY A 6 50.01 -6.49 11.93
C GLY A 6 48.61 -6.50 12.59
N LEU A 7 48.30 -5.55 13.48
CA LEU A 7 47.41 -4.42 13.18
C LEU A 7 46.06 -4.86 12.59
N LEU A 8 45.02 -4.93 13.44
CA LEU A 8 43.67 -4.43 13.16
C LEU A 8 42.84 -4.53 14.44
N GLU A 9 42.98 -3.48 15.24
CA GLU A 9 41.99 -3.05 16.21
C GLU A 9 40.86 -2.34 15.44
N GLU A 10 39.65 -2.45 15.98
CA GLU A 10 38.45 -1.66 15.69
C GLU A 10 37.72 -1.90 14.35
N MET A 11 36.49 -2.43 14.45
CA MET A 11 35.29 -1.66 14.12
C MET A 11 34.03 -2.39 14.61
N ASN A 12 33.52 -1.82 15.69
CA ASN A 12 32.15 -1.90 16.17
C ASN A 12 31.16 -1.53 15.04
N ASP A 13 30.18 -2.38 14.75
CA ASP A 13 28.82 -1.87 14.54
C ASP A 13 27.77 -2.99 14.69
N SER A 14 27.06 -2.86 15.79
CA SER A 14 25.84 -3.54 16.17
C SER A 14 24.78 -3.48 15.07
N ALA A 15 24.54 -4.61 14.40
CA ALA A 15 23.29 -4.83 13.68
C ALA A 15 22.18 -5.15 14.70
N GLU A 16 21.75 -4.13 15.45
CA GLU A 16 20.52 -4.22 16.21
C GLU A 16 19.34 -4.28 15.24
N ASN A 17 18.55 -5.32 15.45
CA ASN A 17 17.37 -5.72 14.72
C ASN A 17 16.29 -4.63 14.85
N ILE A 18 16.21 -3.72 13.88
CA ILE A 18 15.15 -2.71 13.82
C ILE A 18 13.85 -3.41 13.42
N THR A 19 13.08 -3.77 14.45
CA THR A 19 11.67 -4.13 14.31
C THR A 19 10.91 -2.90 13.81
N MET A 20 10.34 -2.99 12.61
CA MET A 20 9.35 -2.02 12.12
C MET A 20 8.10 -2.15 12.99
N VAL A 21 8.05 -1.37 14.05
CA VAL A 21 6.82 -1.10 14.80
C VAL A 21 6.00 -0.06 14.04
N ASP A 22 4.74 -0.40 13.82
CA ASP A 22 3.74 0.43 13.17
C ASP A 22 3.44 1.65 14.07
N VAL A 23 4.14 2.77 13.84
CA VAL A 23 3.94 4.01 14.60
C VAL A 23 2.78 4.79 13.99
N PHE A 24 1.56 4.35 14.30
CA PHE A 24 0.43 5.27 14.41
C PHE A 24 0.41 5.80 15.84
N SER A 25 1.16 6.87 16.08
CA SER A 25 1.05 7.65 17.31
C SER A 25 1.12 9.14 16.95
N ASP A 26 -0.06 9.73 16.74
CA ASP A 26 -0.24 11.18 16.84
C ASP A 26 -0.10 11.54 18.32
N SER A 27 1.13 11.81 18.75
CA SER A 27 1.40 12.41 20.06
C SER A 27 2.26 13.65 19.84
N ASP A 28 1.59 14.79 19.92
CA ASP A 28 2.16 16.14 19.87
C ASP A 28 3.20 16.32 20.98
N SER A 29 4.48 16.24 20.62
CA SER A 29 5.61 16.63 21.47
C SER A 29 6.59 17.46 20.66
N ASN A 30 6.72 18.73 21.04
CA ASN A 30 7.23 19.82 20.22
C ASN A 30 8.77 19.91 20.11
N THR A 31 9.50 18.79 20.28
CA THR A 31 10.98 18.81 20.44
C THR A 31 11.75 17.90 19.45
N THR A 32 11.11 17.24 18.47
CA THR A 32 11.75 16.27 17.55
C THR A 32 11.65 16.61 16.05
N ASN A 33 11.30 17.85 15.71
CA ASN A 33 10.82 18.25 14.37
C ASN A 33 11.78 18.07 13.18
N GLU A 34 13.11 18.07 13.38
CA GLU A 34 14.05 17.97 12.23
C GLU A 34 14.30 16.53 11.78
N VAL A 35 14.45 15.60 12.73
CA VAL A 35 14.69 14.19 12.44
C VAL A 35 13.46 13.56 11.79
N THR A 36 12.26 13.87 12.31
CA THR A 36 10.99 13.40 11.76
C THR A 36 10.75 13.93 10.34
N LYS A 37 11.10 15.20 10.08
CA LYS A 37 11.00 15.79 8.74
C LYS A 37 11.94 15.14 7.72
N LYS A 38 13.18 14.85 8.11
CA LYS A 38 14.16 14.15 7.24
C LYS A 38 13.69 12.72 6.92
N GLN A 39 13.22 11.99 7.93
CA GLN A 39 12.65 10.64 7.76
C GLN A 39 11.43 10.63 6.84
N LYS A 40 10.50 11.58 7.02
CA LYS A 40 9.32 11.71 6.14
C LYS A 40 9.71 11.98 4.69
N LYS A 41 10.70 12.85 4.46
CA LYS A 41 11.20 13.14 3.10
C LYS A 41 11.80 11.90 2.45
N MET A 42 12.62 11.15 3.18
CA MET A 42 13.21 9.90 2.71
C MET A 42 12.12 8.88 2.35
N LEU A 43 11.08 8.75 3.19
CA LEU A 43 9.96 7.86 2.92
C LEU A 43 9.19 8.27 1.65
N GLU A 44 8.94 9.56 1.43
CA GLU A 44 8.31 10.04 0.20
C GLU A 44 9.17 9.78 -1.04
N GLU A 45 10.49 9.90 -0.93
CA GLU A 45 11.42 9.57 -2.02
C GLU A 45 11.39 8.08 -2.35
N ILE A 46 11.39 7.21 -1.34
CA ILE A 46 11.26 5.75 -1.52
C ILE A 46 9.94 5.40 -2.22
N LYS A 47 8.82 6.01 -1.80
CA LYS A 47 7.52 5.81 -2.47
C LYS A 47 7.55 6.22 -3.94
N LYS A 48 8.19 7.35 -4.26
CA LYS A 48 8.30 7.84 -5.65
C LYS A 48 9.18 6.98 -6.56
N MET A 49 10.09 6.19 -5.98
CA MET A 49 10.88 5.21 -6.75
C MET A 49 10.02 4.01 -7.19
N ASP A 50 8.89 3.77 -6.55
CA ASP A 50 7.99 2.68 -6.90
C ASP A 50 7.20 3.01 -8.17
N LYS A 51 7.35 2.17 -9.20
CA LYS A 51 6.63 2.32 -10.49
C LYS A 51 5.11 2.28 -10.33
N GLY A 52 4.60 1.56 -9.34
CA GLY A 52 3.18 1.42 -9.09
C GLY A 52 2.58 2.52 -8.21
N TYR A 53 3.38 3.44 -7.68
CA TYR A 53 2.92 4.53 -6.84
C TYR A 53 2.41 5.72 -7.65
N HIS A 54 1.21 6.19 -7.30
CA HIS A 54 0.56 7.33 -7.92
C HIS A 54 0.16 8.34 -6.86
N LYS A 55 0.32 9.63 -7.19
CA LYS A 55 -0.14 10.75 -6.37
C LYS A 55 -0.92 11.72 -7.24
N ILE A 56 -2.22 11.81 -6.99
CA ILE A 56 -3.12 12.74 -7.68
C ILE A 56 -3.55 13.87 -6.74
N TYR A 57 -4.03 14.96 -7.30
CA TYR A 57 -4.58 16.08 -6.54
C TYR A 57 -6.01 16.34 -6.96
N ARG A 58 -6.92 16.38 -5.99
CA ARG A 58 -8.34 16.71 -6.21
C ARG A 58 -8.74 17.90 -5.35
N ILE A 59 -9.66 18.71 -5.87
CA ILE A 59 -10.28 19.80 -5.12
C ILE A 59 -11.51 19.20 -4.44
N ILE A 60 -11.48 19.14 -3.10
CA ILE A 60 -12.56 18.63 -2.27
C ILE A 60 -12.85 19.71 -1.22
N ASP A 61 -14.10 20.15 -1.14
CA ASP A 61 -14.52 21.24 -0.24
C ASP A 61 -13.69 22.53 -0.40
N ASN A 62 -13.43 22.93 -1.66
CA ASN A 62 -12.55 24.05 -2.03
C ASN A 62 -11.10 23.95 -1.54
N LYS A 63 -10.67 22.79 -1.05
CA LYS A 63 -9.29 22.54 -0.61
C LYS A 63 -8.64 21.52 -1.53
N LYS A 64 -7.39 21.79 -1.93
CA LYS A 64 -6.57 20.85 -2.69
C LYS A 64 -6.09 19.74 -1.75
N LYS A 65 -6.60 18.53 -1.92
CA LYS A 65 -6.15 17.33 -1.21
C LYS A 65 -5.32 16.47 -2.16
N SER A 66 -4.24 15.89 -1.63
CA SER A 66 -3.46 14.89 -2.35
C SER A 66 -3.95 13.50 -1.98
N ILE A 67 -4.17 12.66 -2.98
CA ILE A 67 -4.55 11.26 -2.80
C ILE A 67 -3.39 10.42 -3.34
N GLU A 68 -2.87 9.55 -2.50
CA GLU A 68 -1.76 8.65 -2.81
C GLU A 68 -2.28 7.22 -2.88
N PHE A 69 -1.94 6.47 -3.92
CA PHE A 69 -2.38 5.09 -4.04
C PHE A 69 -1.41 4.25 -4.86
N TYR A 70 -1.54 2.94 -4.73
CA TYR A 70 -0.73 1.97 -5.45
C TYR A 70 -1.56 1.18 -6.44
N SER A 71 -0.99 1.00 -7.62
CA SER A 71 -1.54 0.18 -8.69
C SER A 71 -0.93 -1.23 -8.67
N SER A 72 -1.71 -2.19 -9.13
CA SER A 72 -1.27 -3.56 -9.41
C SER A 72 -1.09 -3.76 -10.92
N PRO A 73 -0.16 -4.63 -11.34
CA PRO A 73 -0.04 -5.03 -12.73
C PRO A 73 -1.32 -5.69 -13.25
N ILE A 74 -1.63 -5.48 -14.53
CA ILE A 74 -2.79 -6.09 -15.21
C ILE A 74 -2.54 -7.54 -15.66
N PHE A 75 -1.28 -7.99 -15.65
CA PHE A 75 -0.89 -9.29 -16.19
C PHE A 75 -1.36 -10.43 -15.27
N PRO A 76 -2.11 -11.43 -15.79
CA PRO A 76 -2.49 -12.60 -15.02
C PRO A 76 -1.30 -13.30 -14.37
N GLY A 77 -1.48 -13.83 -13.16
CA GLY A 77 -0.44 -14.46 -12.36
C GLY A 77 0.40 -13.49 -11.52
N SER A 78 0.28 -12.18 -11.75
CA SER A 78 0.91 -11.15 -10.90
C SER A 78 0.31 -11.14 -9.50
N LYS A 79 1.11 -10.78 -8.49
CA LYS A 79 0.60 -10.64 -7.12
C LYS A 79 -0.31 -9.42 -7.00
N ILE A 80 -1.41 -9.56 -6.26
CA ILE A 80 -2.30 -8.46 -5.96
C ILE A 80 -1.65 -7.54 -4.91
N ARG A 81 -1.70 -6.23 -5.15
CA ARG A 81 -1.19 -5.18 -4.27
C ARG A 81 -2.33 -4.30 -3.78
N GLY A 82 -2.38 -4.04 -2.48
CA GLY A 82 -3.37 -3.16 -1.87
C GLY A 82 -3.15 -1.70 -2.27
N ALA A 83 -4.24 -1.00 -2.60
CA ALA A 83 -4.18 0.34 -3.14
C ALA A 83 -3.79 1.42 -2.12
N ILE A 84 -4.01 1.19 -0.81
CA ILE A 84 -3.70 2.16 0.25
C ILE A 84 -2.27 1.99 0.76
N GLY A 85 -1.96 0.80 1.30
CA GLY A 85 -0.67 0.53 1.92
C GLY A 85 0.44 0.13 0.94
N GLY A 86 0.07 -0.33 -0.25
CA GLY A 86 1.04 -0.85 -1.22
C GLY A 86 1.63 -2.21 -0.85
N SER A 87 1.10 -2.89 0.17
CA SER A 87 1.48 -4.25 0.54
C SER A 87 0.93 -5.27 -0.46
N TYR A 88 1.71 -6.33 -0.73
CA TYR A 88 1.26 -7.44 -1.56
C TYR A 88 0.51 -8.46 -0.70
N TYR A 89 -0.64 -8.93 -1.18
CA TYR A 89 -1.36 -10.00 -0.50
C TYR A 89 -0.77 -11.37 -0.88
N PRO A 90 -0.25 -12.15 0.08
CA PRO A 90 0.34 -13.45 -0.21
C PRO A 90 -0.73 -14.44 -0.66
N GLY A 91 -0.45 -15.22 -1.70
CA GLY A 91 -1.36 -16.24 -2.22
C GLY A 91 -2.41 -15.74 -3.20
N PHE A 92 -2.67 -14.43 -3.28
CA PHE A 92 -3.67 -13.87 -4.19
C PHE A 92 -3.02 -13.36 -5.48
N LYS A 93 -3.60 -13.75 -6.62
CA LYS A 93 -3.06 -13.44 -7.95
C LYS A 93 -4.11 -12.78 -8.84
N VAL A 94 -3.64 -11.87 -9.67
CA VAL A 94 -4.40 -11.27 -10.76
C VAL A 94 -4.80 -12.36 -11.77
N GLY A 95 -6.03 -12.34 -12.25
CA GLY A 95 -6.62 -13.33 -13.15
C GLY A 95 -7.13 -14.60 -12.46
N SER A 96 -7.05 -14.70 -11.13
CA SER A 96 -7.66 -15.80 -10.36
C SER A 96 -9.05 -15.42 -9.85
N LYS A 97 -9.84 -16.41 -9.40
CA LYS A 97 -11.11 -16.18 -8.67
C LYS A 97 -10.90 -15.35 -7.40
N ASP A 98 -9.68 -15.34 -6.92
CA ASP A 98 -9.19 -14.56 -5.81
C ASP A 98 -9.42 -13.05 -5.94
N GLU A 99 -9.58 -12.51 -7.16
CA GLU A 99 -9.89 -11.10 -7.35
C GLU A 99 -11.28 -10.72 -6.81
N ASP A 100 -12.24 -11.66 -6.80
CA ASP A 100 -13.64 -11.37 -6.42
C ASP A 100 -13.78 -10.98 -4.94
N ILE A 101 -12.77 -11.27 -4.10
CA ILE A 101 -12.77 -10.85 -2.68
C ILE A 101 -12.36 -9.39 -2.49
N PHE A 102 -11.73 -8.78 -3.48
CA PHE A 102 -11.25 -7.42 -3.42
C PHE A 102 -12.16 -6.52 -4.25
N PHE A 103 -12.29 -5.27 -3.83
CA PHE A 103 -12.95 -4.26 -4.62
C PHE A 103 -11.97 -3.71 -5.67
N LYS A 104 -12.10 -4.25 -6.89
CA LYS A 104 -11.26 -3.92 -8.05
C LYS A 104 -11.79 -2.69 -8.78
N ILE A 105 -10.94 -1.68 -8.96
CA ILE A 105 -11.24 -0.46 -9.70
C ILE A 105 -10.19 -0.24 -10.79
N ALA A 106 -10.66 0.10 -11.99
CA ALA A 106 -9.82 0.59 -13.07
C ALA A 106 -9.89 2.13 -13.09
N MET A 107 -8.75 2.78 -12.87
CA MET A 107 -8.65 4.23 -12.94
C MET A 107 -8.41 4.66 -14.39
N SER A 108 -9.45 5.19 -15.04
CA SER A 108 -9.40 5.68 -16.43
C SER A 108 -9.53 7.20 -16.54
N THR A 109 -9.20 7.94 -15.47
CA THR A 109 -9.39 9.40 -15.41
C THR A 109 -8.33 10.20 -16.17
N GLY A 110 -7.33 9.55 -16.77
CA GLY A 110 -6.21 10.22 -17.48
C GLY A 110 -5.23 10.95 -16.55
N GLU A 111 -5.52 11.01 -15.25
CA GLU A 111 -4.66 11.58 -14.21
C GLU A 111 -3.41 10.74 -13.94
N CYS A 112 -3.39 9.51 -14.47
CA CYS A 112 -2.32 8.56 -14.29
C CYS A 112 -1.80 8.07 -15.64
N LYS A 113 -0.50 7.79 -15.72
CA LYS A 113 0.18 7.50 -17.00
C LYS A 113 -0.20 6.14 -17.61
N ASP A 114 -0.59 5.17 -16.79
CA ASP A 114 -0.85 3.79 -17.19
C ASP A 114 -2.25 3.32 -16.77
N ASN A 115 -2.68 2.16 -17.31
CA ASN A 115 -3.89 1.47 -16.86
C ASN A 115 -3.71 0.99 -15.41
N ASN A 116 -4.23 1.76 -14.46
CA ASN A 116 -4.05 1.47 -13.04
C ASN A 116 -5.24 0.69 -12.50
N ILE A 117 -5.05 -0.61 -12.40
CA ILE A 117 -5.93 -1.46 -11.61
C ILE A 117 -5.53 -1.30 -10.15
N CYS A 118 -6.49 -0.89 -9.33
CA CYS A 118 -6.33 -0.72 -7.90
C CYS A 118 -7.23 -1.75 -7.20
N PHE A 119 -6.71 -2.38 -6.15
CA PHE A 119 -7.44 -3.32 -5.33
C PHE A 119 -7.62 -2.73 -3.93
N PHE A 120 -8.87 -2.58 -3.53
CA PHE A 120 -9.28 -2.16 -2.19
C PHE A 120 -9.90 -3.35 -1.46
N ASP A 121 -9.89 -3.33 -0.13
CA ASP A 121 -10.51 -4.38 0.67
C ASP A 121 -12.05 -4.28 0.60
N THR A 122 -12.60 -3.06 0.59
CA THR A 122 -14.04 -2.80 0.52
C THR A 122 -14.37 -1.60 -0.37
N PRO A 123 -15.60 -1.51 -0.92
CA PRO A 123 -16.04 -0.32 -1.64
C PRO A 123 -16.02 0.93 -0.75
N GLU A 124 -16.34 0.81 0.55
CA GLU A 124 -16.28 1.92 1.50
C GLU A 124 -14.86 2.45 1.66
N GLN A 125 -13.88 1.56 1.70
CA GLN A 125 -12.47 1.94 1.77
C GLN A 125 -12.05 2.74 0.53
N PHE A 126 -12.53 2.36 -0.65
CA PHE A 126 -12.35 3.15 -1.88
C PHE A 126 -13.01 4.53 -1.77
N GLU A 127 -14.26 4.61 -1.34
CA GLU A 127 -15.00 5.89 -1.21
C GLU A 127 -14.29 6.87 -0.27
N GLN A 128 -13.85 6.38 0.89
CA GLN A 128 -13.12 7.19 1.87
C GLN A 128 -11.79 7.67 1.31
N HIS A 129 -11.03 6.76 0.68
CA HIS A 129 -9.67 7.06 0.19
C HIS A 129 -9.67 7.97 -1.03
N MET A 130 -10.61 7.76 -1.97
CA MET A 130 -10.69 8.50 -3.23
C MET A 130 -11.63 9.71 -3.15
N ASN A 131 -12.32 9.89 -2.02
CA ASN A 131 -13.41 10.86 -1.83
C ASN A 131 -14.43 10.78 -2.97
N ALA A 132 -14.80 9.55 -3.32
CA ALA A 132 -15.75 9.25 -4.38
C ALA A 132 -17.00 8.59 -3.78
N THR A 133 -18.08 8.54 -4.55
CA THR A 133 -19.30 7.82 -4.18
C THR A 133 -19.51 6.68 -5.17
N VAL A 134 -19.64 5.47 -4.65
CA VAL A 134 -19.96 4.26 -5.40
C VAL A 134 -21.47 4.05 -5.31
N SER A 135 -22.10 3.74 -6.44
CA SER A 135 -23.54 3.47 -6.45
C SER A 135 -23.88 2.24 -5.60
N GLN A 136 -25.02 2.29 -4.89
CA GLN A 136 -25.46 1.16 -4.07
C GLN A 136 -25.53 -0.14 -4.87
N SER A 137 -26.05 -0.07 -6.10
CA SER A 137 -26.11 -1.21 -7.03
C SER A 137 -24.75 -1.85 -7.34
N SER A 138 -23.66 -1.08 -7.32
CA SER A 138 -22.31 -1.61 -7.53
C SER A 138 -21.77 -2.28 -6.27
N LYS A 139 -22.09 -1.72 -5.09
CA LYS A 139 -21.76 -2.32 -3.80
C LYS A 139 -22.47 -3.65 -3.62
N ASP A 140 -23.77 -3.70 -3.90
CA ASP A 140 -24.59 -4.92 -3.77
C ASP A 140 -24.03 -6.05 -4.65
N LYS A 141 -23.74 -5.75 -5.93
CA LYS A 141 -23.09 -6.70 -6.85
C LYS A 141 -21.75 -7.20 -6.34
N TRP A 142 -20.96 -6.34 -5.70
CA TRP A 142 -19.69 -6.75 -5.13
C TRP A 142 -19.90 -7.65 -3.90
N TYR A 143 -20.80 -7.28 -2.98
CA TYR A 143 -21.12 -8.10 -1.81
C TYR A 143 -21.64 -9.49 -2.18
N GLU A 144 -22.44 -9.60 -3.24
CA GLU A 144 -22.88 -10.90 -3.78
C GLU A 144 -21.71 -11.78 -4.22
N LYS A 145 -20.74 -11.21 -4.96
CA LYS A 145 -19.53 -11.93 -5.40
C LYS A 145 -18.65 -12.30 -4.21
N PHE A 146 -18.41 -11.35 -3.32
CA PHE A 146 -17.61 -11.52 -2.11
C PHE A 146 -18.17 -12.65 -1.23
N ASN A 147 -19.48 -12.64 -0.97
CA ASN A 147 -20.14 -13.67 -0.17
C ASN A 147 -20.05 -15.05 -0.82
N ARG A 148 -20.24 -15.13 -2.14
CA ARG A 148 -20.12 -16.40 -2.89
C ARG A 148 -18.72 -17.00 -2.76
N GLU A 149 -17.69 -16.20 -3.00
CA GLU A 149 -16.30 -16.67 -2.93
C GLU A 149 -15.90 -17.03 -1.49
N ARG A 150 -16.34 -16.23 -0.51
CA ARG A 150 -16.11 -16.51 0.92
C ARG A 150 -16.72 -17.86 1.33
N LEU A 151 -17.96 -18.13 0.92
CA LEU A 151 -18.64 -19.41 1.20
C LEU A 151 -17.94 -20.59 0.53
N ALA A 152 -17.54 -20.43 -0.75
CA ALA A 152 -16.83 -21.47 -1.48
C ALA A 152 -15.52 -21.88 -0.78
N ARG A 153 -14.77 -20.92 -0.25
CA ARG A 153 -13.53 -21.17 0.50
C ARG A 153 -13.77 -21.83 1.85
N GLN A 154 -14.85 -21.47 2.54
CA GLN A 154 -15.23 -22.15 3.79
C GLN A 154 -15.59 -23.62 3.53
N SER A 155 -16.34 -23.91 2.47
CA SER A 155 -16.70 -25.28 2.09
C SER A 155 -15.52 -26.11 1.59
N ALA A 156 -14.48 -25.49 1.03
CA ALA A 156 -13.29 -26.20 0.56
C ALA A 156 -12.33 -26.61 1.69
N ASN A 157 -12.45 -25.97 2.86
CA ASN A 157 -11.62 -26.23 4.04
C ASN A 157 -12.33 -27.07 5.11
N SER A 158 -13.57 -27.50 4.86
CA SER A 158 -14.38 -28.37 5.75
C SER A 158 -14.41 -29.79 5.20
#